data_AF-Q4T0Y5-F1
#
_entry.id   AF-Q4T0Y5-F1
#
_cell.length_a   1.000
_cell.length_b   1.000
_cell.length_c   1.000
_cell.angle_alpha   90.00
_cell.angle_beta   90.00
_cell.angle_gamma   90.00
#
_symmetry.space_group_name_H-M   'P 1'
#
loop_
_entity.id
_entity.type
_entity.pdbx_description
1 polymer ?
#
loop_
_entity_poly.entity_id
_entity_poly.type
_entity_poly.pdbx_seq_one_letter_code
_entity_poly.pdbx_strand_id
1 'polypeptide(L)'
;MKTRHQNGDTHFLTLDEILDETKLLDITLKQKQWLMNEALLNNPKIEVRDGMYGFKPKYNLKDKKALLRLLDKHDQLGLGGVLLDDVEEGLPNFAKAIKALGDQIIFVTRPDKKKILFYNDKHCQFTVDEEFQKLWRSIPVDSIDEEKIEEYLKRQGISSMQETGPKKLPVQKRKKQGVQRKRHFKTHNNHLAGMLEDYSDG
;
A
#
# COMPACT_ATOMS: atom_id res chain seq x y z
N MET A 1 -19.22 -22.73 -13.12
CA MET A 1 -17.87 -22.25 -12.75
C MET A 1 -17.87 -21.03 -11.83
N LYS A 2 -18.31 -19.83 -12.25
CA LYS A 2 -18.30 -18.63 -11.38
C LYS A 2 -19.14 -18.80 -10.09
N THR A 3 -20.38 -19.25 -10.20
CA THR A 3 -21.28 -19.50 -9.05
C THR A 3 -20.71 -20.56 -8.10
N ARG A 4 -20.00 -21.54 -8.64
CA ARG A 4 -19.35 -22.61 -7.87
C ARG A 4 -18.16 -22.08 -7.07
N HIS A 5 -17.32 -21.26 -7.69
CA HIS A 5 -16.23 -20.54 -7.01
C HIS A 5 -16.77 -19.62 -5.90
N GLN A 6 -17.89 -18.95 -6.13
CA GLN A 6 -18.57 -18.12 -5.12
C GLN A 6 -19.12 -18.95 -3.95
N ASN A 7 -19.55 -20.19 -4.20
CA ASN A 7 -19.99 -21.14 -3.19
C ASN A 7 -18.85 -21.82 -2.43
N GLY A 8 -17.58 -21.54 -2.79
CA GLY A 8 -16.40 -22.10 -2.13
C GLY A 8 -15.88 -23.41 -2.75
N ASP A 9 -16.49 -23.87 -3.83
CA ASP A 9 -16.06 -25.06 -4.57
C ASP A 9 -15.10 -24.66 -5.69
N THR A 10 -13.80 -24.75 -5.41
CA THR A 10 -12.73 -24.35 -6.35
C THR A 10 -12.04 -25.54 -7.00
N HIS A 11 -12.67 -26.71 -7.06
CA HIS A 11 -12.06 -27.87 -7.70
C HIS A 11 -12.11 -27.73 -9.22
N PHE A 12 -11.14 -28.38 -9.87
CA PHE A 12 -11.05 -28.43 -11.32
C PHE A 12 -12.03 -29.46 -11.84
N LEU A 13 -12.71 -29.16 -12.95
CA LEU A 13 -13.67 -30.05 -13.58
C LEU A 13 -13.21 -30.40 -14.97
N THR A 14 -13.49 -31.62 -15.38
CA THR A 14 -13.39 -32.01 -16.79
C THR A 14 -14.48 -31.32 -17.60
N LEU A 15 -14.28 -31.24 -18.92
CA LEU A 15 -15.30 -30.72 -19.82
C LEU A 15 -16.62 -31.49 -19.68
N ASP A 16 -16.56 -32.81 -19.52
CA ASP A 16 -17.73 -33.66 -19.41
C ASP A 16 -18.53 -33.41 -18.12
N GLU A 17 -17.87 -33.19 -16.98
CA GLU A 17 -18.55 -32.79 -15.73
C GLU A 17 -19.19 -31.40 -15.82
N ILE A 18 -18.57 -30.45 -16.54
CA ILE A 18 -19.15 -29.12 -16.77
C ILE A 18 -20.41 -29.23 -17.64
N LEU A 19 -20.37 -30.07 -18.67
CA LEU A 19 -21.52 -30.30 -19.57
C LEU A 19 -22.67 -31.01 -18.85
N ASP A 20 -22.35 -31.95 -17.96
CA ASP A 20 -23.33 -32.66 -17.14
C ASP A 20 -23.98 -31.72 -16.10
N GLU A 21 -23.18 -30.93 -15.37
CA GLU A 21 -23.70 -29.95 -14.39
C GLU A 21 -24.54 -28.84 -15.04
N THR A 22 -24.17 -28.41 -16.25
CA THR A 22 -24.93 -27.39 -17.01
C THR A 22 -26.14 -27.97 -17.74
N LYS A 23 -26.35 -29.30 -17.68
CA LYS A 23 -27.37 -30.05 -18.43
C LYS A 23 -27.28 -29.81 -19.93
N LEU A 24 -26.09 -29.51 -20.45
CA LEU A 24 -25.81 -29.30 -21.86
C LEU A 24 -25.23 -30.59 -22.46
N LEU A 25 -25.92 -31.71 -22.27
CA LEU A 25 -25.48 -33.00 -22.80
C LEU A 25 -25.76 -33.15 -24.31
N ASP A 26 -26.69 -32.35 -24.87
CA ASP A 26 -27.08 -32.36 -26.28
C ASP A 26 -26.18 -31.49 -27.17
N ILE A 27 -24.88 -31.42 -26.88
CA ILE A 27 -23.93 -30.65 -27.68
C ILE A 27 -23.38 -31.51 -28.82
N THR A 28 -23.32 -30.95 -30.03
CA THR A 28 -22.73 -31.64 -31.19
C THR A 28 -21.23 -31.85 -30.98
N LEU A 29 -20.67 -32.98 -31.41
CA LEU A 29 -19.23 -33.29 -31.27
C LEU A 29 -18.30 -32.16 -31.75
N LYS A 30 -18.71 -31.43 -32.80
CA LYS A 30 -18.01 -30.23 -33.31
C LYS A 30 -17.97 -29.07 -32.31
N GLN A 31 -19.09 -28.84 -31.61
CA GLN A 31 -19.18 -27.81 -30.58
C GLN A 31 -18.36 -28.21 -29.33
N LYS A 32 -18.34 -29.50 -28.96
CA LYS A 32 -17.47 -30.02 -27.89
C LYS A 32 -15.98 -29.81 -28.23
N GLN A 33 -15.57 -30.13 -29.46
CA GLN A 33 -14.19 -29.88 -29.93
C GLN A 33 -13.84 -28.39 -29.96
N TRP A 34 -14.75 -27.54 -30.42
CA TRP A 34 -14.55 -26.08 -30.41
C TRP A 34 -14.42 -25.52 -28.98
N LEU A 35 -15.23 -26.00 -28.04
CA LEU A 35 -15.11 -25.64 -26.62
C LEU A 35 -13.75 -26.03 -26.04
N MET A 36 -13.29 -27.25 -26.32
CA MET A 36 -12.03 -27.79 -25.82
C MET A 36 -10.80 -27.07 -26.37
N ASN A 37 -10.78 -26.80 -27.69
CA ASN A 37 -9.60 -26.31 -28.40
C ASN A 37 -9.52 -24.78 -28.53
N GLU A 38 -10.67 -24.10 -28.52
CA GLU A 38 -10.73 -22.67 -28.85
C GLU A 38 -11.32 -21.88 -27.68
N ALA A 39 -12.55 -22.21 -27.24
CA ALA A 39 -13.30 -21.34 -26.34
C ALA A 39 -12.75 -21.33 -24.91
N LEU A 40 -12.32 -22.48 -24.38
CA LEU A 40 -11.79 -22.58 -23.01
C LEU A 40 -10.34 -22.14 -22.91
N LEU A 41 -9.56 -22.30 -23.97
CA LEU A 41 -8.16 -21.84 -24.05
C LEU A 41 -8.08 -20.32 -24.24
N ASN A 42 -9.00 -19.72 -25.00
CA ASN A 42 -9.04 -18.28 -25.22
C ASN A 42 -9.62 -17.48 -24.04
N ASN A 43 -10.18 -18.14 -23.02
CA ASN A 43 -10.79 -17.43 -21.89
C ASN A 43 -9.75 -17.13 -20.78
N PRO A 44 -9.38 -15.85 -20.55
CA PRO A 44 -8.38 -15.50 -19.53
C PRO A 44 -8.85 -15.77 -18.09
N LYS A 45 -10.14 -16.08 -17.90
CA LYS A 45 -10.75 -16.42 -16.60
C LYS A 45 -10.80 -17.93 -16.33
N ILE A 46 -10.15 -18.76 -17.16
CA ILE A 46 -10.11 -20.21 -16.99
C ILE A 46 -8.65 -20.64 -16.87
N GLU A 47 -8.36 -21.45 -15.85
CA GLU A 47 -7.08 -22.12 -15.68
C GLU A 47 -7.21 -23.55 -16.19
N VAL A 48 -6.39 -23.90 -17.17
CA VAL A 48 -6.33 -25.26 -17.72
C VAL A 48 -5.20 -26.00 -17.02
N ARG A 49 -5.54 -27.08 -16.30
CA ARG A 49 -4.58 -27.96 -15.65
C ARG A 49 -4.85 -29.39 -16.06
N ASP A 50 -4.00 -29.91 -16.94
CA ASP A 50 -3.97 -31.33 -17.36
C ASP A 50 -5.35 -31.89 -17.78
N GLY A 51 -6.07 -31.18 -18.65
CA GLY A 51 -7.40 -31.58 -19.13
C GLY A 51 -8.55 -31.25 -18.17
N MET A 52 -8.27 -30.64 -17.01
CA MET A 52 -9.27 -30.10 -16.10
C MET A 52 -9.28 -28.56 -16.16
N TYR A 53 -10.48 -27.99 -16.10
CA TYR A 53 -10.75 -26.56 -16.17
C TYR A 53 -11.13 -26.04 -14.79
N GLY A 54 -10.40 -25.04 -14.31
CA GLY A 54 -10.66 -24.32 -13.08
C GLY A 54 -11.05 -22.87 -13.37
N PHE A 55 -11.82 -22.26 -12.50
CA PHE A 55 -12.11 -20.83 -12.61
C PHE A 55 -10.92 -20.02 -12.09
N LYS A 56 -10.39 -19.12 -12.91
CA LYS A 56 -9.32 -18.18 -12.55
C LYS A 56 -9.92 -16.79 -12.33
N PRO A 57 -10.21 -16.39 -11.07
CA PRO A 57 -10.64 -15.03 -10.79
C PRO A 57 -9.50 -14.04 -11.08
N LYS A 58 -9.85 -12.80 -11.43
CA LYS A 58 -8.86 -11.72 -11.62
C LYS A 58 -7.96 -11.53 -10.40
N TYR A 59 -8.53 -11.70 -9.20
CA TYR A 59 -7.81 -11.73 -7.95
C TYR A 59 -8.10 -13.04 -7.22
N ASN A 60 -7.11 -13.89 -7.02
CA ASN A 60 -7.26 -15.13 -6.24
C ASN A 60 -7.26 -14.81 -4.74
N LEU A 61 -8.41 -14.35 -4.24
CA LEU A 61 -8.59 -13.97 -2.84
C LEU A 61 -9.17 -15.16 -2.08
N LYS A 62 -8.31 -15.91 -1.39
CA LYS A 62 -8.74 -17.08 -0.61
C LYS A 62 -9.30 -16.72 0.77
N ASP A 63 -8.95 -15.55 1.31
CA ASP A 63 -9.28 -15.18 2.68
C ASP A 63 -9.38 -13.66 2.88
N LYS A 64 -10.04 -13.27 3.97
CA LYS A 64 -10.10 -11.92 4.55
C LYS A 64 -8.73 -11.23 4.55
N LYS A 65 -7.69 -11.94 5.01
CA LYS A 65 -6.31 -11.43 5.09
C LYS A 65 -5.68 -11.24 3.71
N ALA A 66 -6.04 -12.05 2.73
CA ALA A 66 -5.55 -11.91 1.36
C ALA A 66 -6.11 -10.64 0.72
N LEU A 67 -7.39 -10.32 0.98
CA LEU A 67 -8.01 -9.06 0.54
C LEU A 67 -7.29 -7.86 1.15
N LEU A 68 -7.03 -7.86 2.46
CA LEU A 68 -6.31 -6.77 3.12
C LEU A 68 -4.91 -6.55 2.51
N ARG A 69 -4.15 -7.63 2.29
CA ARG A 69 -2.81 -7.57 1.67
C ARG A 69 -2.85 -7.06 0.23
N LEU A 70 -3.90 -7.38 -0.51
CA LEU A 70 -4.08 -6.87 -1.87
C LEU A 70 -4.33 -5.37 -1.84
N LEU A 71 -5.23 -4.90 -0.96
CA LEU A 71 -5.55 -3.49 -0.78
C LEU A 71 -4.32 -2.69 -0.30
N ASP A 72 -3.57 -3.21 0.66
CA ASP A 72 -2.32 -2.61 1.17
C ASP A 72 -1.25 -2.47 0.06
N LYS A 73 -1.05 -3.52 -0.76
CA LYS A 73 -0.17 -3.42 -1.93
C LYS A 73 -0.64 -2.40 -2.95
N HIS A 74 -1.95 -2.32 -3.18
CA HIS A 74 -2.55 -1.35 -4.10
C HIS A 74 -2.31 0.09 -3.63
N ASP A 75 -2.38 0.33 -2.33
CA ASP A 75 -2.09 1.61 -1.70
C ASP A 75 -0.60 1.97 -1.80
N GLN A 76 0.29 1.05 -1.40
CA GLN A 76 1.74 1.24 -1.48
C GLN A 76 2.26 1.49 -2.90
N LEU A 77 1.66 0.83 -3.89
CA LEU A 77 2.04 0.97 -5.31
C LEU A 77 1.28 2.10 -6.02
N GLY A 78 0.32 2.75 -5.37
CA GLY A 78 -0.50 3.78 -6.00
C GLY A 78 -1.37 3.27 -7.16
N LEU A 79 -1.68 1.97 -7.20
CA LEU A 79 -2.48 1.33 -8.25
C LEU A 79 -3.98 1.65 -8.13
N GLY A 80 -4.38 2.41 -7.10
CA GLY A 80 -5.75 2.81 -6.84
C GLY A 80 -6.59 1.70 -6.21
N GLY A 81 -7.90 1.91 -6.15
CA GLY A 81 -8.83 1.00 -5.48
C GLY A 81 -9.25 -0.18 -6.35
N VAL A 82 -9.69 -1.25 -5.68
CA VAL A 82 -10.17 -2.48 -6.33
C VAL A 82 -11.69 -2.43 -6.47
N LEU A 83 -12.23 -2.82 -7.62
CA LEU A 83 -13.69 -2.88 -7.80
C LEU A 83 -14.29 -3.99 -6.93
N LEU A 84 -15.46 -3.70 -6.36
CA LEU A 84 -16.20 -4.67 -5.55
C LEU A 84 -16.57 -5.92 -6.36
N ASP A 85 -16.93 -5.77 -7.63
CA ASP A 85 -17.24 -6.87 -8.54
C ASP A 85 -16.05 -7.83 -8.72
N ASP A 86 -14.82 -7.29 -8.76
CA ASP A 86 -13.60 -8.10 -8.92
C ASP A 86 -13.23 -8.83 -7.61
N VAL A 87 -13.59 -8.26 -6.46
CA VAL A 87 -13.44 -8.92 -5.15
C VAL A 87 -14.51 -9.99 -4.94
N GLU A 88 -15.74 -9.74 -5.36
CA GLU A 88 -16.85 -10.72 -5.35
C GLU A 88 -16.56 -11.91 -6.28
N GLU A 89 -15.88 -11.68 -7.40
CA GLU A 89 -15.44 -12.74 -8.30
C GLU A 89 -14.32 -13.60 -7.69
N GLY A 90 -13.46 -13.00 -6.85
CA GLY A 90 -12.29 -13.64 -6.27
C GLY A 90 -12.51 -14.37 -4.95
N LEU A 91 -13.38 -13.84 -4.10
CA LEU A 91 -13.50 -14.23 -2.70
C LEU A 91 -14.81 -14.99 -2.42
N PRO A 92 -14.75 -16.28 -2.05
CA PRO A 92 -15.93 -16.99 -1.54
C PRO A 92 -16.42 -16.31 -0.24
N ASN A 93 -17.73 -16.13 -0.10
CA ASN A 93 -18.35 -15.40 1.02
C ASN A 93 -17.86 -13.95 1.22
N PHE A 94 -17.70 -13.20 0.12
CA PHE A 94 -17.23 -11.81 0.14
C PHE A 94 -17.95 -10.92 1.17
N ALA A 95 -19.28 -11.05 1.31
CA ALA A 95 -20.08 -10.21 2.20
C ALA A 95 -19.65 -10.35 3.68
N LYS A 96 -19.31 -11.56 4.12
CA LYS A 96 -18.84 -11.83 5.49
C LYS A 96 -17.43 -11.26 5.70
N ALA A 97 -16.55 -11.41 4.72
CA ALA A 97 -15.19 -10.89 4.78
C ALA A 97 -15.16 -9.36 4.78
N ILE A 98 -15.96 -8.71 3.94
CA ILE A 98 -16.10 -7.26 3.88
C ILE A 98 -16.65 -6.72 5.20
N LYS A 99 -17.73 -7.30 5.73
CA LYS A 99 -18.29 -6.88 7.03
C LYS A 99 -17.27 -7.05 8.17
N ALA A 100 -16.44 -8.09 8.10
CA ALA A 100 -15.38 -8.31 9.07
C ALA A 100 -14.18 -7.35 8.91
N LEU A 101 -13.88 -6.86 7.69
CA LEU A 101 -12.84 -5.85 7.49
C LEU A 101 -13.33 -4.46 7.89
N GLY A 102 -14.57 -4.11 7.53
CA GLY A 102 -15.29 -2.89 7.90
C GLY A 102 -14.40 -1.65 7.98
N ASP A 103 -13.89 -1.40 9.17
CA ASP A 103 -13.02 -0.28 9.53
C ASP A 103 -11.64 -0.25 8.84
N GLN A 104 -11.21 -1.34 8.19
CA GLN A 104 -9.96 -1.43 7.42
C GLN A 104 -10.15 -1.09 5.93
N ILE A 105 -11.38 -0.86 5.47
CA ILE A 105 -11.69 -0.58 4.07
C ILE A 105 -12.53 0.69 3.96
N ILE A 106 -12.19 1.55 3.01
CA ILE A 106 -13.04 2.68 2.59
C ILE A 106 -13.82 2.29 1.34
N PHE A 107 -15.13 2.60 1.33
CA PHE A 107 -15.97 2.44 0.16
C PHE A 107 -16.13 3.76 -0.57
N VAL A 108 -15.76 3.79 -1.84
CA VAL A 108 -16.03 4.92 -2.74
C VAL A 108 -17.09 4.49 -3.74
N THR A 109 -18.22 5.19 -3.74
CA THR A 109 -19.31 4.94 -4.70
C THR A 109 -19.12 5.86 -5.90
N ARG A 110 -18.90 5.27 -7.08
CA ARG A 110 -18.83 6.01 -8.35
C ARG A 110 -20.24 6.45 -8.77
N PRO A 111 -20.40 7.52 -9.58
CA PRO A 111 -21.69 7.85 -10.22
C PRO A 111 -22.38 6.66 -10.90
N ASP A 112 -21.60 5.69 -11.41
CA ASP A 112 -22.10 4.44 -12.02
C ASP A 112 -22.70 3.43 -11.02
N LYS A 113 -22.91 3.80 -9.75
CA LYS A 113 -23.35 2.93 -8.64
C LYS A 113 -22.38 1.78 -8.29
N LYS A 114 -21.26 1.67 -8.99
CA LYS A 114 -20.19 0.72 -8.69
C LYS A 114 -19.41 1.16 -7.46
N LYS A 115 -19.15 0.22 -6.56
CA LYS A 115 -18.37 0.45 -5.34
C LYS A 115 -16.92 0.05 -5.58
N ILE A 116 -16.02 0.93 -5.15
CA ILE A 116 -14.57 0.71 -5.16
C ILE A 116 -14.12 0.59 -3.71
N LEU A 117 -13.27 -0.40 -3.46
CA LEU A 117 -12.69 -0.72 -2.17
C LEU A 117 -11.28 -0.12 -2.12
N PHE A 118 -11.02 0.70 -1.10
CA PHE A 118 -9.71 1.27 -0.81
C PHE A 118 -9.20 0.79 0.55
N TYR A 119 -7.89 0.71 0.70
CA TYR A 119 -7.29 0.47 2.00
C TYR A 119 -7.54 1.67 2.92
N ASN A 120 -7.97 1.41 4.17
CA ASN A 120 -8.08 2.47 5.18
C ASN A 120 -6.84 2.46 6.07
N ASP A 121 -6.02 3.50 5.99
CA ASP A 121 -4.93 3.67 6.94
C ASP A 121 -5.46 4.19 8.28
N LYS A 122 -5.42 3.32 9.29
CA LYS A 122 -5.88 3.62 10.66
C LYS A 122 -5.06 4.71 11.35
N HIS A 123 -3.83 4.97 10.89
CA HIS A 123 -2.99 6.00 11.50
C HIS A 123 -3.52 7.42 11.24
N CYS A 124 -4.33 7.60 10.19
CA CYS A 124 -4.87 8.90 9.77
C CYS A 124 -6.38 9.03 10.00
N GLN A 125 -6.98 8.18 10.84
CA GLN A 125 -8.41 8.24 11.10
C GLN A 125 -8.75 9.38 12.07
N PHE A 126 -9.24 10.49 11.51
CA PHE A 126 -9.75 11.62 12.26
C PHE A 126 -11.24 11.82 11.96
N THR A 127 -12.07 11.60 12.96
CA THR A 127 -13.52 11.82 12.86
C THR A 127 -13.87 13.17 13.45
N VAL A 128 -14.60 13.98 12.68
CA VAL A 128 -15.06 15.32 13.06
C VAL A 128 -16.58 15.34 13.02
N ASP A 129 -17.21 15.93 14.03
CA ASP A 129 -18.66 16.07 14.07
C ASP A 129 -19.21 16.86 12.87
N GLU A 130 -20.43 16.53 12.46
CA GLU A 130 -21.08 17.17 11.30
C GLU A 130 -21.21 18.69 11.45
N GLU A 131 -21.33 19.19 12.67
CA GLU A 131 -21.41 20.64 12.94
C GLU A 131 -20.12 21.35 12.52
N PHE A 132 -18.96 20.83 12.92
CA PHE A 132 -17.67 21.38 12.52
C PHE A 132 -17.42 21.21 11.03
N GLN A 133 -17.89 20.12 10.42
CA GLN A 133 -17.80 19.93 8.98
C GLN A 133 -18.64 20.96 8.20
N LYS A 134 -19.82 21.32 8.71
CA LYS A 134 -20.66 22.37 8.13
C LYS A 134 -20.01 23.74 8.30
N LEU A 135 -19.48 24.03 9.49
CA LEU A 135 -18.77 25.27 9.76
C LEU A 135 -17.56 25.42 8.82
N TRP A 136 -16.75 24.36 8.65
CA TRP A 136 -15.60 24.37 7.75
C TRP A 136 -16.00 24.68 6.30
N ARG A 137 -17.06 24.05 5.79
CA ARG A 137 -17.56 24.28 4.42
C ARG A 137 -18.29 25.62 4.26
N SER A 138 -18.79 26.21 5.35
CA SER A 138 -19.51 27.49 5.32
C SER A 138 -18.60 28.68 5.08
N ILE A 139 -17.28 28.53 5.29
CA ILE A 139 -16.29 29.60 5.09
C ILE A 139 -15.89 29.58 3.61
N PRO A 140 -16.31 30.58 2.79
CA PRO A 140 -16.05 30.58 1.37
C PRO A 140 -14.63 31.08 1.10
N VAL A 141 -13.66 30.16 1.03
CA VAL A 141 -12.27 30.48 0.68
C VAL A 141 -12.02 30.50 -0.83
N ASP A 142 -12.85 29.81 -1.62
CA ASP A 142 -12.64 29.63 -3.07
C ASP A 142 -12.76 30.92 -3.90
N SER A 143 -13.41 31.96 -3.34
CA SER A 143 -13.64 33.24 -4.01
C SER A 143 -12.74 34.37 -3.49
N ILE A 144 -11.81 34.07 -2.58
CA ILE A 144 -10.94 35.05 -1.95
C ILE A 144 -9.52 34.89 -2.48
N ASP A 145 -8.92 36.01 -2.91
CA ASP A 145 -7.51 36.03 -3.32
C ASP A 145 -6.58 35.62 -2.16
N GLU A 146 -5.57 34.82 -2.46
CA GLU A 146 -4.60 34.29 -1.48
C GLU A 146 -3.90 35.43 -0.69
N GLU A 147 -3.61 36.57 -1.34
CA GLU A 147 -3.06 37.77 -0.68
C GLU A 147 -4.01 38.37 0.39
N LYS A 148 -5.32 38.39 0.12
CA LYS A 148 -6.31 38.87 1.10
C LYS A 148 -6.44 37.93 2.28
N ILE A 149 -6.32 36.62 2.05
CA ILE A 149 -6.31 35.62 3.12
C ILE A 149 -5.09 35.85 4.02
N GLU A 150 -3.90 36.05 3.43
CA GLU A 150 -2.68 36.33 4.18
C GLU A 150 -2.76 37.65 4.98
N GLU A 151 -3.29 38.72 4.37
CA GLU A 151 -3.47 40.01 5.05
C GLU A 151 -4.47 39.90 6.21
N TYR A 152 -5.58 39.17 6.01
CA TYR A 152 -6.56 38.91 7.06
C TYR A 152 -5.96 38.10 8.22
N LEU A 153 -5.19 37.05 7.92
CA LEU A 153 -4.48 36.25 8.91
C LEU A 153 -3.47 37.09 9.71
N LYS A 154 -2.67 37.94 9.04
CA LYS A 154 -1.74 38.89 9.68
C LYS A 154 -2.46 39.89 10.57
N ARG A 155 -3.58 40.45 10.12
CA ARG A 155 -4.42 41.38 10.91
C ARG A 155 -5.02 40.72 12.15
N GLN A 156 -5.36 39.43 12.07
CA GLN A 156 -5.82 38.63 13.22
C GLN A 156 -4.66 38.11 14.09
N GLY A 157 -3.40 38.46 13.78
CA GLY A 157 -2.22 38.04 14.54
C GLY A 157 -1.82 36.58 14.31
N ILE A 158 -2.46 35.88 13.38
CA ILE A 158 -2.12 34.52 12.98
C ILE A 158 -1.13 34.64 11.81
N SER A 159 0.16 34.68 12.10
CA SER A 159 1.15 34.65 11.02
C SER A 159 1.18 33.25 10.41
N SER A 160 1.15 33.17 9.08
CA SER A 160 1.45 31.93 8.36
C SER A 160 2.75 31.34 8.90
N MET A 161 2.73 30.02 9.13
CA MET A 161 3.85 29.30 9.72
C MET A 161 5.07 29.48 8.82
N GLN A 162 5.95 30.42 9.17
CA GLN A 162 7.27 30.48 8.56
C GLN A 162 7.93 29.15 8.92
N GLU A 163 8.35 28.43 7.90
CA GLU A 163 9.16 27.23 8.01
C GLU A 163 10.43 27.61 8.77
N THR A 164 10.35 27.59 10.10
CA THR A 164 11.51 27.61 10.98
C THR A 164 12.06 26.19 11.05
N GLY A 165 12.26 25.58 9.88
CA GLY A 165 13.23 24.53 9.74
C GLY A 165 14.53 25.03 10.36
N PRO A 166 15.27 24.20 11.12
CA PRO A 166 16.46 24.65 11.83
C PRO A 166 17.38 25.34 10.83
N LYS A 167 17.55 26.67 10.99
CA LYS A 167 18.49 27.46 10.20
C LYS A 167 19.80 26.68 10.20
N LYS A 168 20.20 26.16 9.04
CA LYS A 168 21.50 25.52 8.88
C LYS A 168 22.52 26.57 9.28
N LEU A 169 23.07 26.44 10.49
CA LEU A 169 24.18 27.25 10.95
C LEU A 169 25.27 27.11 9.89
N PRO A 170 25.86 28.21 9.40
CA PRO A 170 26.90 28.13 8.38
C PRO A 170 28.02 27.28 8.95
N VAL A 171 28.26 26.12 8.33
CA VAL A 171 29.38 25.25 8.66
C VAL A 171 30.65 26.07 8.48
N GLN A 172 31.23 26.53 9.59
CA GLN A 172 32.55 27.13 9.57
C GLN A 172 33.52 26.08 9.01
N LYS A 173 34.00 26.32 7.79
CA LYS A 173 35.08 25.55 7.20
C LYS A 173 36.27 25.59 8.17
N ARG A 174 36.58 24.47 8.82
CA ARG A 174 37.77 24.33 9.67
C ARG A 174 39.01 24.73 8.88
N LYS A 175 39.64 25.83 9.28
CA LYS A 175 40.98 26.22 8.83
C LYS A 175 42.01 25.28 9.45
N LYS A 176 42.97 24.83 8.63
CA LYS A 176 44.05 23.86 8.90
C LYS A 176 44.71 24.01 10.29
N GLN A 177 44.90 22.90 11.02
CA GLN A 177 45.79 22.85 12.19
C GLN A 177 47.20 22.45 11.77
N GLY A 178 48.16 23.35 12.02
CA GLY A 178 49.59 23.09 11.92
C GLY A 178 50.13 22.32 13.13
N VAL A 179 51.16 21.51 12.84
CA VAL A 179 52.23 20.98 13.70
C VAL A 179 51.98 21.00 15.22
N GLN A 180 51.69 19.82 15.77
CA GLN A 180 51.60 19.58 17.21
C GLN A 180 52.95 19.85 17.90
N ARG A 181 52.99 20.81 18.83
CA ARG A 181 54.10 20.98 19.78
C ARG A 181 54.06 19.85 20.82
N LYS A 182 55.18 19.14 20.99
CA LYS A 182 55.37 18.01 21.92
C LYS A 182 55.01 18.42 23.36
N ARG A 183 54.12 17.64 23.99
CA ARG A 183 53.80 17.74 25.42
C ARG A 183 55.02 17.32 26.24
N HIS A 184 55.52 18.22 27.07
CA HIS A 184 56.57 17.90 28.04
C HIS A 184 55.97 17.04 29.17
N PHE A 185 56.28 15.75 29.17
CA PHE A 185 55.93 14.86 30.28
C PHE A 185 56.88 15.16 31.45
N LYS A 186 56.37 15.27 32.68
CA LYS A 186 57.21 15.46 33.87
C LYS A 186 57.78 14.10 34.28
N THR A 187 59.07 13.91 34.10
CA THR A 187 59.79 12.73 34.57
C THR A 187 60.22 12.94 36.03
N HIS A 188 59.51 12.29 36.95
CA HIS A 188 59.93 12.18 38.35
C HIS A 188 60.84 10.97 38.46
N ASN A 189 62.13 11.09 38.11
CA ASN A 189 63.24 10.17 38.47
C ASN A 189 64.56 10.61 37.79
N ASN A 190 64.97 11.86 38.00
CA ASN A 190 66.17 12.41 37.36
C ASN A 190 67.50 11.80 37.88
N HIS A 191 67.47 11.00 38.94
CA HIS A 191 68.65 10.43 39.59
C HIS A 191 69.06 9.05 39.04
N LEU A 192 68.26 8.45 38.15
CA LEU A 192 68.54 7.16 37.51
C LEU A 192 68.93 7.30 36.03
N ALA A 193 69.00 8.54 35.52
CA ALA A 193 69.19 8.83 34.09
C ALA A 193 70.55 8.41 33.52
N GLY A 194 71.53 8.05 34.37
CA GLY A 194 72.86 7.59 33.95
C GLY A 194 73.14 6.11 34.22
N MET A 195 72.18 5.35 34.74
CA MET A 195 72.33 3.90 35.00
C MET A 195 71.51 3.03 34.04
N LEU A 196 70.62 3.61 33.23
CA LEU A 196 69.89 2.86 32.21
C LEU A 196 70.62 2.95 30.87
N GLU A 197 71.06 1.80 30.39
CA GLU A 197 71.53 1.59 29.03
C GLU A 197 70.29 1.40 28.14
N ASP A 198 70.06 2.31 27.20
CA ASP A 198 68.89 2.30 26.32
C ASP A 198 69.19 1.45 25.08
N TYR A 199 68.50 0.31 24.95
CA TYR A 199 68.59 -0.60 23.80
C TYR A 199 67.48 -0.35 22.77
N SER A 200 66.96 0.88 22.68
CA SER A 200 65.86 1.23 21.78
C SER A 200 66.23 1.30 20.28
N ASP A 201 67.42 0.83 19.88
CA ASP A 201 67.85 0.79 18.48
C ASP A 201 68.07 -0.67 18.00
N GLY A 202 67.01 -1.47 18.12
CA GLY A 202 66.88 -2.81 17.53
C GLY A 202 65.70 -2.87 16.56
#